data_AF-A0A5B7C5D8-F1
#
_entry.id   AF-A0A5B7C5D8-F1
#
_cell.length_a   1.000
_cell.length_b   1.000
_cell.length_c   1.000
_cell.angle_alpha   90.00
_cell.angle_beta   90.00
_cell.angle_gamma   90.00
#
_symmetry.space_group_name_H-M   'P 1'
#
loop_
_entity.id
_entity.type
_entity.pdbx_description
1 polymer ?
#
loop_
_entity_poly.entity_id
_entity_poly.type
_entity_poly.pdbx_seq_one_letter_code
_entity_poly.pdbx_strand_id
1 'polypeptide(L)'
;IRQTKASSGCPMLRKYKLQKQFRSEIYQQEALDIEDLVHLGSKIGTCPYYGSRSMVPDADLVVLPYQSLLSKSSRESLGLNLKNNIVIIDEAHNLADSLISMYDSKITL
;
A
#
# COMPACT_ATOMS: atom_id res chain seq x y z
N ILE A 1 34.90 -7.52 4.44
CA ILE A 1 33.56 -7.33 3.83
C ILE A 1 32.70 -8.53 4.24
N ARG A 2 31.82 -8.37 5.24
CA ARG A 2 30.99 -9.48 5.77
C ARG A 2 29.83 -9.74 4.80
N GLN A 3 29.93 -10.80 4.00
CA GLN A 3 28.80 -11.33 3.25
C GLN A 3 27.84 -12.01 4.24
N THR A 4 26.72 -11.37 4.52
CA THR A 4 25.61 -11.97 5.26
C THR A 4 24.92 -13.00 4.39
N LYS A 5 24.84 -14.26 4.86
CA LYS A 5 24.10 -15.36 4.23
C LYS A 5 22.74 -14.87 3.71
N ALA A 6 22.46 -15.08 2.43
CA ALA A 6 21.18 -14.75 1.82
C ALA A 6 20.06 -15.52 2.53
N SER A 7 19.31 -14.84 3.40
CA SER A 7 18.03 -15.35 3.87
C SER A 7 17.10 -15.47 2.66
N SER A 8 16.41 -16.59 2.49
CA SER A 8 15.53 -16.92 1.36
C SER A 8 14.23 -16.08 1.30
N GLY A 9 14.30 -14.78 1.59
CA GLY A 9 13.16 -13.86 1.55
C GLY A 9 13.58 -12.39 1.58
N CYS A 10 12.62 -11.50 1.35
CA CYS A 10 12.85 -10.05 1.36
C CYS A 10 13.42 -9.58 2.72
N PRO A 11 14.62 -8.95 2.75
CA PRO A 11 15.26 -8.49 3.98
C PRO A 11 14.46 -7.46 4.78
N MET A 12 13.55 -6.74 4.12
CA MET A 12 12.75 -5.66 4.72
C MET A 12 11.37 -6.13 5.21
N LEU A 13 10.92 -7.33 4.83
CA LEU A 13 9.56 -7.79 5.12
C LEU A 13 9.38 -8.30 6.56
N ARG A 14 10.33 -9.09 7.07
CA ARG A 14 10.11 -9.94 8.26
C ARG A 14 10.56 -9.33 9.59
N LYS A 15 10.54 -8.00 9.71
CA LYS A 15 11.01 -7.30 10.91
C LYS A 15 9.86 -6.64 11.67
N TYR A 16 9.02 -7.43 12.32
CA TYR A 16 7.83 -6.96 13.06
C TYR A 16 8.12 -5.80 14.03
N LYS A 17 9.22 -5.88 14.79
CA LYS A 17 9.65 -4.79 15.69
C LYS A 17 9.88 -3.47 14.95
N LEU A 18 10.49 -3.53 13.76
CA LEU A 18 10.76 -2.35 12.93
C LEU A 18 9.50 -1.85 12.22
N GLN A 19 8.57 -2.73 11.84
CA GLN A 19 7.25 -2.29 11.35
C GLN A 19 6.47 -1.53 12.43
N LYS A 20 6.55 -1.98 13.69
CA LYS A 20 5.96 -1.25 14.82
C LYS A 20 6.61 0.13 14.99
N GLN A 21 7.94 0.20 14.92
CA GLN A 21 8.67 1.47 14.98
C GLN A 21 8.26 2.41 13.84
N PHE A 22 8.20 1.89 12.61
CA PHE A 22 7.78 2.66 11.43
C PHE A 22 6.39 3.27 11.59
N ARG A 23 5.41 2.49 12.07
CA ARG A 23 4.08 3.02 12.39
C ARG A 23 4.13 4.13 13.44
N SER A 24 4.90 3.93 14.50
CA SER A 24 5.05 4.94 15.56
C SER A 24 5.70 6.23 15.05
N GLU A 25 6.68 6.15 14.16
CA GLU A 25 7.30 7.33 13.55
C GLU A 25 6.35 8.05 12.57
N ILE A 26 5.46 7.33 11.87
CA ILE A 26 4.40 7.95 11.04
C ILE A 26 3.42 8.75 11.92
N TYR A 27 2.94 8.17 13.02
CA TYR A 27 1.99 8.85 13.92
C TYR A 27 2.54 10.09 14.60
N GLN A 28 3.87 10.27 14.63
CA GLN A 28 4.53 11.43 15.25
C GLN A 28 4.80 12.57 14.26
N GLN A 29 4.59 12.34 12.97
CA GLN A 29 4.84 13.30 11.92
C GLN A 29 3.52 13.87 11.38
N GLU A 30 3.62 15.00 10.68
CA GLU A 30 2.48 15.53 9.91
C GLU A 30 2.19 14.65 8.69
N ALA A 31 1.28 15.09 7.81
CA ALA A 31 0.91 14.34 6.62
C ALA A 31 2.14 13.95 5.78
N LEU A 32 2.37 12.64 5.62
CA LEU A 32 3.45 12.07 4.83
C LEU A 32 2.92 11.59 3.49
N ASP A 33 3.66 11.86 2.42
CA ASP A 33 3.38 11.28 1.10
C ASP A 33 4.02 9.88 0.93
N ILE A 34 3.85 9.27 -0.23
CA ILE A 34 4.36 7.92 -0.47
C ILE A 34 5.90 7.89 -0.54
N GLU A 35 6.52 8.95 -1.02
CA GLU A 35 7.97 9.13 -1.08
C GLU A 35 8.57 9.22 0.33
N ASP A 36 7.96 9.98 1.22
CA ASP A 36 8.34 10.09 2.63
C ASP A 36 8.28 8.73 3.34
N LEU A 37 7.23 7.96 3.10
CA LEU A 37 7.09 6.62 3.65
C LEU A 37 8.21 5.69 3.16
N VAL A 38 8.61 5.80 1.89
CA VAL A 38 9.74 5.04 1.35
C VAL A 38 11.05 5.44 2.03
N HIS A 39 11.30 6.73 2.20
CA HIS A 39 12.49 7.24 2.89
C HIS A 39 12.55 6.77 4.35
N LEU A 40 11.44 6.89 5.08
CA LEU A 40 11.31 6.45 6.46
C LEU A 40 11.53 4.94 6.59
N GLY A 41 10.92 4.13 5.72
CA GLY A 41 11.06 2.69 5.72
C GLY A 41 12.50 2.26 5.44
N SER A 42 13.18 2.94 4.52
CA SER A 42 14.59 2.73 4.21
C SER A 42 15.50 3.07 5.39
N LYS A 43 15.28 4.21 6.05
CA LYS A 43 16.02 4.64 7.24
C LYS A 43 15.88 3.65 8.40
N ILE A 44 14.67 3.17 8.66
CA ILE A 44 14.40 2.18 9.71
C ILE A 44 14.87 0.78 9.30
N GLY A 45 14.92 0.48 8.00
CA GLY A 45 15.28 -0.83 7.46
C GLY A 45 14.12 -1.83 7.46
N THR A 46 12.89 -1.34 7.23
CA THR A 46 11.64 -2.10 7.13
C THR A 46 10.87 -1.79 5.86
N CYS A 47 10.05 -2.73 5.38
CA CYS A 47 9.33 -2.56 4.12
C CYS A 47 8.23 -1.49 4.26
N PRO A 48 8.31 -0.36 3.52
CA PRO A 48 7.33 0.72 3.62
C PRO A 48 5.94 0.25 3.16
N TYR A 49 5.86 -0.53 2.06
CA TYR A 49 4.59 -1.06 1.55
C TYR A 49 3.83 -1.89 2.59
N TYR A 50 4.47 -2.88 3.20
CA TYR A 50 3.80 -3.70 4.23
C TYR A 50 3.61 -2.94 5.55
N GLY A 51 4.50 -2.01 5.87
CA GLY A 51 4.35 -1.11 7.01
C GLY A 51 3.10 -0.24 6.90
N SER A 52 2.93 0.48 5.80
CA SER A 52 1.76 1.35 5.56
C SER A 52 0.48 0.54 5.35
N ARG A 53 0.51 -0.54 4.57
CA ARG A 53 -0.64 -1.44 4.38
C ARG A 53 -1.20 -1.94 5.69
N SER A 54 -0.32 -2.23 6.65
CA SER A 54 -0.77 -2.75 7.93
C SER A 54 -1.57 -1.71 8.75
N MET A 55 -1.45 -0.41 8.46
CA MET A 55 -2.18 0.67 9.14
C MET A 55 -3.60 0.89 8.59
N VAL A 56 -3.92 0.32 7.43
CA VAL A 56 -5.23 0.46 6.77
C VAL A 56 -6.43 0.18 7.70
N PRO A 57 -6.42 -0.85 8.57
CA PRO A 57 -7.55 -1.10 9.48
C PRO A 57 -7.79 0.00 10.53
N ASP A 58 -6.76 0.75 10.89
CA ASP A 58 -6.80 1.80 11.91
C ASP A 58 -6.91 3.21 11.29
N ALA A 59 -6.94 3.31 9.95
CA ALA A 59 -6.93 4.58 9.23
C ALA A 59 -8.34 5.15 9.04
N ASP A 60 -8.52 6.44 9.34
CA ASP A 60 -9.78 7.15 9.10
C ASP A 60 -10.03 7.46 7.62
N LEU A 61 -8.94 7.64 6.85
CA LEU A 61 -8.96 7.94 5.42
C LEU A 61 -7.93 7.07 4.70
N VAL A 62 -8.35 6.40 3.64
CA VAL A 62 -7.47 5.64 2.76
C VAL A 62 -7.61 6.18 1.34
N VAL A 63 -6.53 6.74 0.82
CA VAL A 63 -6.43 7.16 -0.59
C VAL A 63 -5.85 6.00 -1.39
N LEU A 64 -6.54 5.58 -2.45
CA LEU A 64 -6.11 4.46 -3.28
C LEU A 64 -6.52 4.63 -4.75
N PRO A 65 -5.77 4.03 -5.69
CA PRO A 65 -6.14 4.04 -7.11
C PRO A 65 -7.45 3.30 -7.38
N TYR A 66 -8.17 3.66 -8.45
CA TYR A 66 -9.42 2.99 -8.84
C TYR A 66 -9.27 1.48 -8.94
N GLN A 67 -8.17 0.97 -9.47
CA GLN A 67 -7.95 -0.46 -9.67
C GLN A 67 -7.95 -1.23 -8.35
N SER A 68 -7.36 -0.64 -7.31
CA SER A 68 -7.35 -1.20 -5.96
C SER A 68 -8.74 -1.21 -5.33
N LEU A 69 -9.58 -0.23 -5.67
CA LEU A 69 -10.97 -0.14 -5.22
C LEU A 69 -11.88 -1.09 -5.99
N LEU A 70 -11.74 -1.20 -7.31
CA LEU A 70 -12.71 -1.84 -8.20
C LEU A 70 -12.48 -3.35 -8.33
N SER A 71 -11.22 -3.79 -8.29
CA SER A 71 -10.87 -5.20 -8.32
C SER A 71 -11.08 -5.88 -6.95
N LYS A 72 -11.90 -6.93 -6.91
CA LYS A 72 -12.13 -7.72 -5.70
C LYS A 72 -10.84 -8.32 -5.13
N SER A 73 -10.00 -8.89 -5.99
CA SER A 73 -8.74 -9.52 -5.55
C SER A 73 -7.77 -8.50 -4.96
N SER A 74 -7.72 -7.29 -5.52
CA SER A 74 -6.90 -6.20 -4.99
C SER A 74 -7.41 -5.71 -3.64
N ARG A 75 -8.73 -5.54 -3.49
CA ARG A 75 -9.34 -5.18 -2.19
C ARG A 75 -9.00 -6.20 -1.11
N GLU A 76 -9.21 -7.49 -1.38
CA GLU A 76 -8.91 -8.58 -0.45
C GLU A 76 -7.41 -8.62 -0.11
N SER A 77 -6.55 -8.47 -1.11
CA SER A 77 -5.11 -8.44 -0.94
C SER A 77 -4.62 -7.23 -0.16
N LEU A 78 -5.37 -6.12 -0.12
CA LEU A 78 -5.04 -4.95 0.70
C LEU A 78 -5.69 -4.99 2.08
N GLY A 79 -6.70 -5.86 2.28
CA GLY A 79 -7.49 -5.89 3.50
C GLY A 79 -8.58 -4.82 3.55
N LEU A 80 -9.02 -4.31 2.39
CA LEU A 80 -10.06 -3.29 2.29
C LEU A 80 -11.45 -3.91 2.45
N ASN A 81 -12.22 -3.43 3.43
CA ASN A 81 -13.63 -3.76 3.61
C ASN A 81 -14.48 -2.53 3.33
N LEU A 82 -15.37 -2.59 2.33
CA LEU A 82 -16.23 -1.47 1.96
C LEU A 82 -17.50 -1.37 2.81
N LYS A 83 -17.84 -2.42 3.58
CA LYS A 83 -19.02 -2.38 4.45
C LYS A 83 -18.84 -1.32 5.52
N ASN A 84 -19.87 -0.50 5.74
CA ASN A 84 -19.88 0.62 6.71
C ASN A 84 -18.83 1.70 6.43
N ASN A 85 -18.35 1.81 5.19
CA ASN A 85 -17.43 2.86 4.76
C ASN A 85 -18.11 3.80 3.76
N ILE A 86 -17.63 5.03 3.69
CA ILE A 86 -18.01 5.99 2.64
C ILE A 86 -16.97 5.89 1.54
N VAL A 87 -17.43 5.70 0.30
CA VAL A 87 -16.56 5.67 -0.88
C VAL A 87 -16.73 6.98 -1.64
N ILE A 88 -15.64 7.72 -1.79
CA ILE A 88 -15.57 8.95 -2.57
C ILE A 88 -14.80 8.64 -3.84
N ILE A 89 -15.43 8.89 -4.99
CA ILE A 89 -14.77 8.78 -6.29
C ILE A 89 -14.39 10.19 -6.71
N ASP A 90 -13.11 10.51 -6.58
CA ASP A 90 -12.55 11.71 -7.17
C ASP A 90 -12.52 11.58 -8.69
N GLU A 91 -12.68 12.69 -9.42
CA GLU A 91 -12.70 12.74 -10.88
C GLU A 91 -13.55 11.64 -11.55
N ALA A 92 -14.77 11.43 -11.03
CA ALA A 92 -15.65 10.32 -11.44
C ALA A 92 -15.94 10.25 -12.95
N HIS A 93 -15.67 11.33 -13.69
CA HIS A 93 -15.74 11.34 -15.15
C HIS A 93 -14.74 10.36 -15.82
N ASN A 94 -13.64 9.96 -15.15
CA ASN A 94 -12.67 8.97 -15.65
C ASN A 94 -12.99 7.51 -15.26
N LEU A 95 -14.05 7.28 -14.47
CA LEU A 95 -14.34 5.97 -13.90
C LEU A 95 -14.64 4.91 -14.96
N ALA A 96 -15.42 5.27 -15.98
CA ALA A 96 -15.83 4.34 -17.04
C ALA A 96 -14.62 3.87 -17.87
N ASP A 97 -13.77 4.81 -18.30
CA ASP A 97 -12.57 4.50 -19.08
C ASP A 97 -11.60 3.62 -18.27
N SER A 98 -11.47 3.90 -16.98
CA SER A 98 -10.66 3.11 -16.06
C SER A 98 -11.17 1.67 -15.93
N LEU A 99 -12.49 1.49 -15.83
CA LEU A 99 -13.11 0.16 -15.83
C LEU A 99 -12.87 -0.59 -17.14
N ILE A 100 -13.07 0.06 -18.28
CA ILE A 100 -12.86 -0.55 -19.59
C ILE A 100 -11.40 -1.00 -19.71
N SER A 101 -10.44 -0.14 -19.37
CA SER A 101 -9.01 -0.47 -19.43
C SER A 101 -8.61 -1.60 -18.49
N MET A 102 -9.29 -1.79 -17.35
CA MET A 102 -9.00 -2.89 -16.41
C MET A 102 -9.40 -4.26 -16.94
N TYR A 103 -10.40 -4.31 -17.83
CA TYR A 103 -10.95 -5.56 -18.38
C TYR A 103 -10.62 -5.76 -19.86
N ASP A 104 -9.96 -4.80 -20.49
CA ASP A 104 -9.42 -4.94 -21.84
C ASP A 104 -8.08 -5.70 -21.83
N SER A 105 -7.80 -6.42 -22.91
CA SER A 105 -6.54 -7.14 -23.10
C SER A 105 -6.22 -7.25 -24.58
N LYS A 106 -5.02 -6.79 -24.95
CA LYS A 106 -4.54 -6.80 -26.34
C LYS A 106 -3.56 -7.95 -26.55
N ILE A 107 -3.81 -8.77 -27.56
CA ILE A 107 -2.86 -9.79 -28.03
C ILE A 107 -2.09 -9.20 -29.21
N THR A 108 -0.77 -9.23 -29.15
CA THR A 108 0.13 -8.78 -30.23
C THR A 108 0.76 -9.99 -30.93
N LEU A 109 0.95 -9.90 -32.25
CA LEU A 109 1.72 -10.88 -33.05
C LEU A 109 3.22 -10.77 -32.77
#